data_AF-A0A7V0WDU1-F1
#
_entry.id   AF-A0A7V0WDU1-F1
#
_cell.length_a   1.000
_cell.length_b   1.000
_cell.length_c   1.000
_cell.angle_alpha   90.00
_cell.angle_beta   90.00
_cell.angle_gamma   90.00
#
_symmetry.space_group_name_H-M   'P 1'
#
loop_
_entity.id
_entity.type
_entity.pdbx_description
1 polymer ?
#
loop_
_entity_poly.entity_id
_entity_poly.type
_entity_poly.pdbx_seq_one_letter_code
_entity_poly.pdbx_strand_id
1 'polypeptide(L)'
;MQFTDILIEKKIINSEELSKLINLSRERKISLEKLLKAQGISGDEIIKAKSEAIGVPFKSLSGKKIPFEALKQIPEEAARHYKFVPLGFEG
;
A
#
# COMPACT_ATOMS: atom_id res chain seq x y z
N MET A 1 14.48 -3.65 -5.29
CA MET A 1 14.14 -2.21 -5.21
C MET A 1 13.11 -2.03 -4.11
N GLN A 2 13.28 -1.06 -3.22
CA GLN A 2 12.29 -0.76 -2.18
C GLN A 2 11.24 0.21 -2.69
N PHE A 3 10.04 0.23 -2.09
CA PHE A 3 8.99 1.18 -2.49
C PHE A 3 9.42 2.64 -2.33
N THR A 4 10.35 2.92 -1.41
CA THR A 4 10.94 4.26 -1.22
C THR A 4 11.79 4.72 -2.40
N ASP A 5 12.48 3.79 -3.06
CA ASP A 5 13.28 4.08 -4.25
C ASP A 5 12.35 4.52 -5.40
N ILE A 6 11.23 3.82 -5.54
CA ILE A 6 10.19 4.14 -6.52
C ILE A 6 9.56 5.53 -6.25
N LEU A 7 9.38 5.90 -4.98
CA LEU A 7 8.89 7.25 -4.63
C LEU A 7 9.88 8.35 -5.05
N ILE A 8 11.19 8.08 -4.98
CA ILE A 8 12.23 9.00 -5.47
C ILE A 8 12.25 9.06 -6.99
N GLU A 9 12.22 7.91 -7.66
CA GLU A 9 12.22 7.82 -9.13
C GLU A 9 11.03 8.56 -9.74
N LYS A 10 9.84 8.44 -9.12
CA LYS A 10 8.63 9.14 -9.52
C LYS A 10 8.59 10.62 -9.08
N LYS A 11 9.64 11.11 -8.41
CA LYS A 11 9.77 12.49 -7.89
C LYS A 11 8.65 12.88 -6.92
N ILE A 12 8.08 11.90 -6.21
CA ILE A 12 7.05 12.10 -5.18
C ILE A 12 7.70 12.64 -3.88
N ILE A 13 8.94 12.22 -3.62
CA ILE A 13 9.77 12.69 -2.52
C ILE A 13 11.23 12.76 -3.00
N ASN A 14 12.02 13.71 -2.50
CA ASN A 14 13.46 13.71 -2.76
C ASN A 14 14.23 12.84 -1.74
N SER A 15 15.48 12.51 -2.05
CA SER A 15 16.32 11.64 -1.22
C SER A 15 16.65 12.25 0.15
N GLU A 16 16.76 13.58 0.23
CA GLU A 16 17.09 14.32 1.45
C GLU A 16 15.92 14.30 2.45
N GLU A 17 14.71 14.57 1.98
CA GLU A 17 13.47 14.47 2.74
C GLU A 17 13.23 13.04 3.21
N LEU A 18 13.37 12.06 2.31
CA LEU A 18 13.21 10.66 2.69
C LEU A 18 14.16 10.27 3.82
N SER A 19 15.43 10.68 3.73
CA SER A 19 16.44 10.40 4.75
C SER A 19 16.07 11.02 6.11
N LYS A 20 15.56 12.26 6.12
CA LYS A 20 15.06 12.92 7.34
C LYS A 20 13.89 12.13 7.94
N LEU A 21 12.94 11.68 7.13
CA LEU A 21 11.78 10.91 7.60
C LEU A 21 12.17 9.52 8.13
N ILE A 22 13.17 8.87 7.53
CA ILE A 22 13.69 7.58 8.02
C ILE A 22 14.32 7.74 9.40
N ASN A 23 15.13 8.79 9.61
CA ASN A 23 15.72 9.06 10.93
C ASN A 23 14.63 9.37 11.95
N LEU A 24 13.67 10.23 11.60
CA LEU A 24 12.53 10.56 12.46
C LEU A 24 11.67 9.32 12.80
N SER A 25 11.48 8.41 11.84
CA SER A 25 10.76 7.15 12.03
C SER A 25 11.43 6.28 13.10
N ARG A 26 12.76 6.18 13.06
CA ARG A 26 13.58 5.43 14.03
C ARG A 26 13.56 6.07 15.41
N GLU A 27 13.80 7.39 15.48
CA GLU A 27 13.83 8.15 16.73
C GLU A 27 12.49 8.08 17.47
N ARG A 28 11.39 8.32 16.77
CA ARG A 28 10.05 8.39 17.37
C ARG A 28 9.35 7.04 17.43
N LYS A 29 9.95 5.97 16.89
CA LYS A 29 9.33 4.65 16.71
C LYS A 29 7.95 4.73 16.01
N ILE A 30 7.83 5.67 15.08
CA ILE A 30 6.64 5.87 14.26
C ILE A 30 6.90 5.21 12.91
N SER A 31 5.91 4.55 12.30
CA SER A 31 6.08 3.98 10.97
C SER A 31 6.40 5.05 9.92
N LEU A 32 7.35 4.77 9.03
CA LEU A 32 7.72 5.65 7.92
C LEU A 32 6.49 6.03 7.10
N GLU A 33 5.57 5.08 6.88
CA GLU A 33 4.33 5.29 6.14
C GLU A 33 3.42 6.36 6.77
N LYS A 34 3.35 6.43 8.11
CA LYS A 34 2.59 7.46 8.81
C LYS A 34 3.24 8.83 8.64
N LEU A 35 4.56 8.89 8.64
CA LEU A 35 5.31 10.13 8.41
C LEU A 35 5.18 10.61 6.96
N LEU A 36 5.26 9.72 5.98
CA LEU A 36 5.04 10.03 4.55
C LEU A 36 3.63 10.62 4.35
N LYS A 37 2.60 10.01 4.95
CA LYS A 37 1.24 10.57 4.92
C LYS A 37 1.14 11.94 5.59
N ALA A 38 1.84 12.13 6.71
CA ALA A 38 1.87 13.43 7.40
C ALA A 38 2.58 14.52 6.59
N GLN A 39 3.48 14.15 5.67
CA GLN A 39 4.11 15.05 4.70
C GLN A 39 3.24 15.32 3.46
N GLY A 40 2.02 14.79 3.41
CA GLY A 40 1.08 15.03 2.31
C GLY A 40 1.15 14.00 1.17
N ILE A 41 1.99 12.98 1.27
CA ILE A 41 2.03 11.90 0.27
C ILE A 41 0.77 11.05 0.41
N SER A 42 0.02 10.89 -0.67
CA SER A 42 -1.25 10.20 -0.64
C SER A 42 -1.08 8.69 -0.36
N GLY A 43 -2.09 8.09 0.26
CA GLY A 43 -2.11 6.63 0.47
C GLY A 43 -2.00 5.85 -0.84
N ASP A 44 -2.63 6.35 -1.91
CA ASP A 44 -2.61 5.73 -3.23
C ASP A 44 -1.22 5.74 -3.86
N GLU A 45 -0.45 6.82 -3.72
CA GLU A 45 0.94 6.89 -4.19
C GLU A 45 1.83 5.88 -3.47
N ILE A 46 1.69 5.79 -2.14
CA ILE A 46 2.45 4.82 -1.33
C ILE A 46 2.10 3.39 -1.73
N ILE A 47 0.80 3.09 -1.90
CA ILE A 47 0.36 1.74 -2.29
C ILE A 47 0.83 1.41 -3.71
N LYS A 48 0.74 2.34 -4.67
CA LYS A 48 1.24 2.14 -6.04
C LYS A 48 2.75 1.85 -6.05
N ALA A 49 3.53 2.59 -5.27
CA ALA A 49 4.96 2.34 -5.15
C ALA A 49 5.26 0.96 -4.52
N LYS A 50 4.50 0.56 -3.51
CA LYS A 50 4.61 -0.80 -2.92
C LYS A 50 4.25 -1.88 -3.93
N SER A 51 3.16 -1.71 -4.66
CA SER A 51 2.70 -2.60 -5.72
C SER A 51 3.78 -2.84 -6.77
N GLU A 52 4.43 -1.76 -7.24
CA GLU A 52 5.53 -1.84 -8.19
C GLU A 52 6.78 -2.50 -7.58
N ALA A 53 7.09 -2.25 -6.31
CA ALA A 53 8.21 -2.87 -5.62
C ALA A 53 8.07 -4.41 -5.50
N ILE A 54 6.85 -4.90 -5.31
CA ILE A 54 6.57 -6.33 -5.07
C ILE A 54 5.99 -7.07 -6.29
N GLY A 55 5.73 -6.36 -7.39
CA GLY A 55 5.14 -6.94 -8.61
C GLY A 55 3.65 -7.31 -8.50
N VAL A 56 2.93 -6.77 -7.50
CA VAL A 56 1.49 -7.04 -7.32
C VAL A 56 0.69 -5.79 -7.71
N PRO A 57 -0.20 -5.87 -8.71
CA PRO A 57 -0.89 -4.69 -9.23
C PRO A 57 -1.83 -4.06 -8.19
N PHE A 58 -1.81 -2.74 -8.10
CA PHE A 58 -2.76 -1.98 -7.29
C PHE A 58 -4.15 -2.02 -7.92
N LYS A 59 -5.18 -2.38 -7.14
CA LYS A 59 -6.58 -2.36 -7.57
C LYS A 59 -7.41 -1.54 -6.59
N SER A 60 -7.86 -0.36 -7.01
CA SER A 60 -8.84 0.41 -6.24
C SER A 60 -10.20 -0.28 -6.29
N LEU A 61 -10.82 -0.43 -5.11
CA LEU A 61 -12.17 -0.96 -4.92
C LEU A 61 -13.22 0.14 -4.76
N SER A 62 -12.80 1.42 -4.80
CA SER A 62 -13.73 2.55 -4.68
C SER A 62 -14.80 2.48 -5.77
N GLY A 63 -16.07 2.51 -5.36
CA GLY A 63 -17.22 2.42 -6.27
C GLY A 63 -17.46 1.04 -6.91
N LYS A 64 -16.69 0.00 -6.57
CA LYS A 64 -16.85 -1.34 -7.14
C LYS A 64 -17.74 -2.21 -6.26
N LYS A 65 -18.71 -2.90 -6.87
CA LYS A 65 -19.47 -3.97 -6.22
C LYS A 65 -18.76 -5.30 -6.44
N ILE A 66 -18.37 -5.96 -5.35
CA ILE A 66 -17.78 -7.30 -5.41
C ILE A 66 -18.91 -8.34 -5.36
N PRO A 67 -18.94 -9.33 -6.27
CA PRO A 67 -19.94 -10.40 -6.25
C PRO A 67 -19.90 -11.16 -4.92
N PHE A 68 -21.05 -11.33 -4.30
CA PHE A 68 -21.14 -12.03 -3.01
C PHE A 68 -20.71 -13.51 -3.13
N GLU A 69 -20.95 -14.14 -4.27
CA GLU A 69 -20.52 -15.51 -4.55
C GLU A 69 -19.00 -15.68 -4.54
N ALA A 70 -18.25 -14.66 -4.99
CA ALA A 70 -16.80 -14.66 -4.89
C ALA A 70 -16.39 -14.60 -3.41
N LEU A 71 -16.98 -13.70 -2.62
CA LEU A 71 -16.68 -13.55 -1.19
C LEU A 71 -16.93 -14.84 -0.39
N LYS A 72 -17.91 -15.66 -0.78
CA LYS A 72 -18.23 -16.94 -0.12
C LYS A 72 -17.15 -18.01 -0.28
N GLN A 73 -16.18 -17.85 -1.19
CA GLN A 73 -15.13 -18.84 -1.40
C GLN A 73 -14.19 -18.96 -0.19
N ILE A 74 -14.11 -17.91 0.64
CA ILE A 74 -13.23 -17.88 1.81
C ILE A 74 -14.05 -17.47 3.04
N PRO A 75 -13.97 -18.21 4.16
CA PRO A 75 -14.61 -17.81 5.41
C PRO A 75 -14.17 -16.42 5.87
N GLU A 76 -15.09 -15.66 6.48
CA GLU A 76 -14.81 -14.29 6.95
C GLU A 76 -13.62 -14.25 7.92
N GLU A 77 -13.52 -15.23 8.82
CA GLU A 77 -12.42 -15.32 9.78
C GLU A 77 -11.06 -15.44 9.09
N ALA A 78 -10.96 -16.30 8.07
CA ALA A 78 -9.74 -16.45 7.28
C ALA A 78 -9.42 -15.16 6.50
N ALA A 79 -10.42 -14.52 5.89
CA ALA A 79 -10.23 -13.25 5.18
C ALA A 79 -9.72 -12.14 6.12
N ARG A 80 -10.24 -12.05 7.35
CA ARG A 80 -9.78 -11.10 8.37
C ARG A 80 -8.38 -11.42 8.87
N HIS A 81 -8.08 -12.69 9.12
CA HIS A 81 -6.81 -13.14 9.65
C HIS A 81 -5.66 -12.93 8.65
N TYR A 82 -5.83 -13.44 7.43
CA TYR A 82 -4.81 -13.37 6.38
C TYR A 82 -4.88 -12.09 5.53
N LYS A 83 -5.89 -11.24 5.74
CA LYS A 83 -6.07 -9.94 5.07
C LYS A 83 -6.11 -10.03 3.55
N PHE A 84 -6.73 -11.07 3.01
CA PHE A 84 -6.99 -11.21 1.58
C PHE A 84 -8.43 -11.66 1.35
N VAL A 85 -8.97 -11.33 0.18
CA VAL A 85 -10.34 -11.66 -0.19
C VAL A 85 -10.44 -11.86 -1.71
N PRO A 86 -11.21 -12.84 -2.19
CA PRO A 86 -11.50 -13.01 -3.61
C PRO A 86 -12.33 -11.82 -4.12
N LEU A 87 -11.96 -11.30 -5.29
CA LEU A 87 -12.63 -10.15 -5.91
C LEU A 87 -13.60 -10.54 -7.04
N GLY A 88 -13.57 -11.79 -7.49
CA GLY A 88 -14.33 -12.28 -8.63
C GLY A 88 -13.71 -13.56 -9.20
N PHE A 89 -14.29 -14.03 -10.30
CA PHE A 89 -13.77 -15.16 -11.08
C PHE A 89 -13.29 -14.62 -12.43
N GLU A 90 -12.12 -15.07 -12.89
CA GLU A 90 -11.66 -14.88 -14.27
C GLU A 90 -11.70 -16.27 -14.92
N GLY A 91 -12.41 -16.37 -16.03
CA GLY A 91 -12.52 -17.58 -16.86
C GLY A 91 -12.00 -17.31 -18.25
#